data_AF-A0A1Q5PZY8-F1
#
_entry.id   AF-A0A1Q5PZY8-F1
#
_cell.length_a   1.000
_cell.length_b   1.000
_cell.length_c   1.000
_cell.angle_alpha   90.00
_cell.angle_beta   90.00
_cell.angle_gamma   90.00
#
_symmetry.space_group_name_H-M   'P 1'
#
loop_
_entity.id
_entity.type
_entity.pdbx_description
1 polymer ?
#
loop_
_entity_poly.entity_id
_entity_poly.type
_entity_poly.pdbx_seq_one_letter_code
_entity_poly.pdbx_strand_id
1 'polypeptide(L)'
;MRPATNATACLAKELGTCSAPCVDPDATDAYRAAVDRARCALAGDFTPVLATCRDRIAQLAAAERFEEAGAERDRLAAAQRGARQFDRLLPYLLTPEIVAARPNGDGSWELALVRYGRLAASVRLPRGSAVAPYLQDARELAEDVPVPAHYAERASAEETALIASWCEQDGTRLGHISESLAPFASPIGSALSPAFELASLYDVEEYASA
;
A
#
# COMPACT_ATOMS: atom_id res chain seq x y z
N MET A 1 -21.46 -16.24 2.14
CA MET A 1 -22.82 -15.90 1.65
C MET A 1 -23.23 -17.00 0.68
N ARG A 2 -24.33 -17.72 0.93
CA ARG A 2 -24.90 -18.70 -0.02
C ARG A 2 -25.99 -17.99 -0.84
N PRO A 3 -26.03 -18.15 -2.17
CA PRO A 3 -27.10 -17.58 -2.98
C PRO A 3 -28.45 -18.22 -2.62
N ALA A 4 -29.54 -17.51 -2.89
CA ALA A 4 -30.89 -18.05 -2.76
C ALA A 4 -31.10 -19.16 -3.80
N THR A 5 -31.92 -20.17 -3.46
CA THR A 5 -32.20 -21.34 -4.32
C THR A 5 -32.81 -20.98 -5.68
N ASN A 6 -33.40 -19.79 -5.81
CA ASN A 6 -34.02 -19.25 -7.03
C ASN A 6 -33.36 -17.94 -7.49
N ALA A 7 -32.07 -17.76 -7.22
CA ALA A 7 -31.36 -16.58 -7.69
C ALA A 7 -31.49 -16.43 -9.21
N THR A 8 -31.79 -15.20 -9.65
CA THR A 8 -31.82 -14.82 -11.07
C THR A 8 -30.59 -13.99 -11.40
N ALA A 9 -30.25 -13.91 -12.70
CA ALA A 9 -29.14 -13.09 -13.16
C ALA A 9 -29.36 -11.64 -12.70
N CYS A 10 -28.35 -11.06 -12.05
CA CYS A 10 -28.37 -9.66 -11.66
C CYS A 10 -27.77 -8.79 -12.77
N LEU A 11 -27.95 -7.48 -12.64
CA LEU A 11 -27.42 -6.49 -13.58
C LEU A 11 -25.90 -6.65 -13.82
N ALA A 12 -25.11 -7.04 -12.82
CA ALA A 12 -23.68 -7.26 -13.00
C ALA A 12 -23.36 -8.43 -13.95
N LYS A 13 -24.19 -9.48 -13.97
CA LYS A 13 -24.07 -10.56 -14.95
C LYS A 13 -24.46 -10.07 -16.34
N GLU A 14 -25.56 -9.32 -16.44
CA GLU A 14 -26.06 -8.77 -17.70
C GLU A 14 -25.04 -7.80 -18.34
N LEU A 15 -24.35 -7.01 -17.52
CA LEU A 15 -23.27 -6.12 -17.95
C LEU A 15 -21.92 -6.83 -18.16
N GLY A 16 -21.82 -8.13 -17.86
CA GLY A 16 -20.58 -8.90 -17.99
C GLY A 16 -19.49 -8.55 -16.97
N THR A 17 -19.81 -7.82 -15.90
CA THR A 17 -18.84 -7.43 -14.84
C THR A 17 -18.69 -8.48 -13.74
N CYS A 18 -19.56 -9.49 -13.71
CA CYS A 18 -19.50 -10.62 -12.78
C CYS A 18 -19.71 -11.94 -13.52
N SER A 19 -18.94 -12.97 -13.17
CA SER A 19 -19.13 -14.33 -13.69
C SER A 19 -20.44 -14.98 -13.20
N ALA A 20 -21.03 -14.43 -12.14
CA ALA A 20 -22.32 -14.79 -11.53
C ALA A 20 -22.39 -16.22 -10.96
N PRO A 21 -21.53 -16.56 -9.98
CA PRO A 21 -21.55 -17.87 -9.31
C PRO A 21 -22.84 -18.14 -8.54
N CYS A 22 -23.70 -17.12 -8.37
CA CYS A 22 -25.00 -17.24 -7.73
C CYS A 22 -26.05 -17.97 -8.59
N VAL A 23 -25.91 -17.95 -9.92
CA VAL A 23 -26.86 -18.55 -10.87
C VAL A 23 -26.20 -19.54 -11.83
N ASP A 24 -24.88 -19.49 -11.93
CA ASP A 24 -24.05 -20.38 -12.75
C ASP A 24 -23.06 -21.13 -11.84
N PRO A 25 -23.37 -22.37 -11.44
CA PRO A 25 -22.50 -23.16 -10.57
C PRO A 25 -21.10 -23.38 -11.14
N ASP A 26 -20.96 -23.49 -12.47
CA ASP A 26 -19.68 -23.73 -13.15
C ASP A 26 -18.77 -22.49 -13.05
N ALA A 27 -19.34 -21.30 -12.82
CA ALA A 27 -18.59 -20.06 -12.60
C ALA A 27 -18.01 -19.92 -11.18
N THR A 28 -18.31 -20.85 -10.25
CA THR A 28 -17.91 -20.74 -8.83
C THR A 28 -16.40 -20.70 -8.65
N ASP A 29 -15.68 -21.62 -9.29
CA ASP A 29 -14.22 -21.72 -9.12
C ASP A 29 -13.51 -20.55 -9.80
N ALA A 30 -13.97 -20.15 -10.99
CA ALA A 30 -13.46 -18.96 -11.68
C ALA A 30 -13.67 -17.68 -10.86
N TYR A 31 -14.84 -17.53 -10.21
CA TYR A 31 -15.12 -16.41 -9.32
C TYR A 31 -14.22 -16.41 -8.09
N ARG A 32 -14.04 -17.58 -7.44
CA ARG A 32 -13.12 -17.72 -6.29
C ARG A 32 -11.70 -17.31 -6.65
N ALA A 33 -11.19 -17.81 -7.78
CA ALA A 33 -9.87 -17.44 -8.27
C ALA A 33 -9.74 -15.93 -8.53
N ALA A 34 -10.78 -15.27 -9.07
CA ALA A 34 -10.80 -13.82 -9.25
C ALA A 34 -10.78 -13.07 -7.91
N VAL A 35 -11.57 -13.51 -6.92
CA VAL A 35 -11.58 -12.95 -5.57
C VAL A 35 -10.22 -13.12 -4.88
N ASP A 36 -9.59 -14.28 -5.01
CA ASP A 36 -8.30 -14.54 -4.37
C ASP A 36 -7.19 -13.69 -5.01
N ARG A 37 -7.19 -13.51 -6.34
CA ARG A 37 -6.30 -12.52 -6.99
C ARG A 37 -6.53 -11.10 -6.48
N ALA A 38 -7.80 -10.70 -6.32
CA ALA A 38 -8.11 -9.38 -5.77
C ALA A 38 -7.63 -9.22 -4.31
N ARG A 39 -7.77 -10.27 -3.49
CA ARG A 39 -7.26 -10.29 -2.11
C ARG A 39 -5.74 -10.20 -2.07
N CYS A 40 -5.02 -10.97 -2.90
CA CYS A 40 -3.57 -10.89 -3.01
C CYS A 40 -3.11 -9.47 -3.37
N ALA A 41 -3.75 -8.84 -4.36
CA ALA A 41 -3.47 -7.46 -4.74
C ALA A 41 -3.72 -6.46 -3.60
N LEU A 42 -4.88 -6.56 -2.94
CA LEU A 42 -5.22 -5.69 -1.81
C LEU A 42 -4.37 -5.94 -0.56
N ALA A 43 -3.73 -7.11 -0.45
CA ALA A 43 -2.79 -7.44 0.60
C ALA A 43 -1.34 -7.00 0.30
N GLY A 44 -1.08 -6.47 -0.91
CA GLY A 44 0.21 -5.89 -1.30
C GLY A 44 0.87 -6.53 -2.54
N ASP A 45 0.39 -7.67 -3.04
CA ASP A 45 0.95 -8.28 -4.25
C ASP A 45 0.19 -7.85 -5.51
N PHE A 46 0.58 -6.71 -6.06
CA PHE A 46 0.00 -6.17 -7.30
C PHE A 46 0.50 -6.87 -8.57
N THR A 47 1.49 -7.77 -8.48
CA THR A 47 2.15 -8.39 -9.64
C THR A 47 1.16 -9.01 -10.64
N PRO A 48 0.15 -9.80 -10.21
CA PRO A 48 -0.79 -10.42 -11.14
C PRO A 48 -1.67 -9.41 -11.88
N VAL A 49 -2.03 -8.30 -11.21
CA VAL A 49 -2.86 -7.23 -11.80
C VAL A 49 -2.07 -6.51 -12.88
N LEU A 50 -0.80 -6.20 -12.60
CA LEU A 50 0.07 -5.49 -13.54
C LEU A 50 0.37 -6.34 -14.77
N ALA A 51 0.65 -7.64 -14.59
CA ALA A 51 0.84 -8.58 -15.70
C ALA A 51 -0.40 -8.63 -16.60
N THR A 52 -1.59 -8.78 -16.01
CA THR A 52 -2.86 -8.82 -16.77
C THR A 52 -3.07 -7.56 -17.62
N CYS A 53 -2.79 -6.38 -17.07
CA CYS A 53 -2.90 -5.13 -17.82
C CYS A 53 -1.89 -5.05 -18.98
N ARG A 54 -0.65 -5.55 -18.79
CA ARG A 54 0.39 -5.57 -19.85
C ARG A 54 0.00 -6.49 -20.99
N ASP A 55 -0.43 -7.70 -20.69
CA ASP A 55 -0.89 -8.66 -21.70
C ASP A 55 -2.03 -8.07 -22.53
N ARG A 56 -2.95 -7.36 -21.86
CA ARG A 56 -4.06 -6.70 -22.53
C ARG A 56 -3.62 -5.58 -23.46
N ILE A 57 -2.66 -4.75 -23.03
CA ILE A 57 -2.06 -3.70 -23.86
C ILE A 57 -1.39 -4.31 -25.08
N ALA A 58 -0.59 -5.37 -24.90
CA ALA A 58 0.10 -6.05 -26.00
C ALA A 58 -0.88 -6.62 -27.04
N GLN A 59 -1.96 -7.27 -26.59
CA GLN A 59 -3.01 -7.78 -27.47
C GLN A 59 -3.73 -6.67 -28.25
N LEU A 60 -4.06 -5.54 -27.60
CA LEU A 60 -4.73 -4.42 -28.25
C LEU A 60 -3.81 -3.71 -29.25
N ALA A 61 -2.53 -3.54 -28.91
CA ALA A 61 -1.52 -2.97 -29.79
C ALA A 61 -1.28 -3.85 -31.02
N ALA A 62 -1.19 -5.18 -30.86
CA ALA A 62 -1.06 -6.12 -31.97
C ALA A 62 -2.28 -6.11 -32.91
N ALA A 63 -3.46 -5.74 -32.39
CA ALA A 63 -4.68 -5.58 -33.17
C ALA A 63 -4.88 -4.14 -33.72
N GLU A 64 -3.86 -3.26 -33.62
CA GLU A 64 -3.92 -1.86 -34.04
C GLU A 64 -5.01 -1.01 -33.33
N ARG A 65 -5.49 -1.46 -32.16
CA ARG A 65 -6.52 -0.79 -31.34
C ARG A 65 -5.88 0.18 -30.34
N PHE A 66 -5.18 1.19 -30.86
CA PHE A 66 -4.31 2.05 -30.04
C PHE A 66 -5.03 2.88 -28.98
N GLU A 67 -6.27 3.33 -29.23
CA GLU A 67 -7.03 4.13 -28.25
C GLU A 67 -7.36 3.30 -27.01
N GLU A 68 -7.80 2.05 -27.20
CA GLU A 68 -8.08 1.13 -26.10
C GLU A 68 -6.81 0.70 -25.39
N ALA A 69 -5.72 0.47 -26.13
CA ALA A 69 -4.42 0.21 -25.53
C ALA A 69 -3.96 1.39 -24.65
N GLY A 70 -4.22 2.63 -25.09
CA GLY A 70 -3.98 3.84 -24.31
C GLY A 70 -4.79 3.88 -23.01
N ALA A 71 -6.08 3.54 -23.07
CA ALA A 71 -6.92 3.47 -21.88
C ALA A 71 -6.43 2.40 -20.88
N GLU A 72 -5.98 1.23 -21.36
CA GLU A 72 -5.42 0.18 -20.49
C GLU A 72 -4.06 0.58 -19.90
N ARG A 73 -3.22 1.29 -20.66
CA ARG A 73 -1.96 1.86 -20.15
C ARG A 73 -2.21 2.85 -19.01
N ASP A 74 -3.22 3.70 -19.14
CA ASP A 74 -3.55 4.68 -18.10
C ASP A 74 -4.06 3.99 -16.82
N ARG A 75 -4.80 2.87 -16.95
CA ARG A 75 -5.19 2.00 -15.82
C ARG A 75 -3.98 1.31 -15.18
N LEU A 76 -3.06 0.78 -15.99
CA LEU A 76 -1.81 0.20 -15.50
C LEU A 76 -1.04 1.23 -14.67
N ALA A 77 -0.87 2.45 -15.20
CA ALA A 77 -0.18 3.53 -14.50
C ALA A 77 -0.87 3.90 -13.18
N ALA A 78 -2.21 3.89 -13.14
CA ALA A 78 -2.96 4.10 -11.90
C ALA A 78 -2.72 2.98 -10.86
N ALA A 79 -2.74 1.72 -11.30
CA ALA A 79 -2.46 0.57 -10.43
C ALA A 79 -1.04 0.62 -9.86
N GLN A 80 -0.05 1.00 -10.67
CA GLN A 80 1.34 1.15 -10.22
C GLN A 80 1.51 2.25 -9.16
N ARG A 81 0.83 3.40 -9.34
CA ARG A 81 0.81 4.45 -8.32
C ARG A 81 0.20 3.95 -7.01
N GLY A 82 -0.89 3.18 -7.09
CA GLY A 82 -1.50 2.55 -5.93
C GLY A 82 -0.56 1.58 -5.21
N ALA A 83 0.12 0.71 -5.96
CA ALA A 83 1.09 -0.25 -5.42
C ALA A 83 2.26 0.46 -4.72
N ARG A 84 2.83 1.50 -5.36
CA ARG A 84 3.90 2.32 -4.77
C ARG A 84 3.47 3.00 -3.47
N GLN A 85 2.27 3.57 -3.48
CA GLN A 85 1.72 4.20 -2.28
C GLN A 85 1.53 3.18 -1.17
N PHE A 86 0.97 2.01 -1.47
CA PHE A 86 0.79 0.95 -0.48
C PHE A 86 2.13 0.52 0.13
N ASP A 87 3.12 0.18 -0.69
CA ASP A 87 4.43 -0.28 -0.22
C ASP A 87 5.21 0.79 0.55
N ARG A 88 5.01 2.07 0.23
CA ARG A 88 5.59 3.19 0.99
C ARG A 88 4.98 3.32 2.38
N LEU A 89 3.68 3.13 2.50
CA LEU A 89 2.96 3.31 3.77
C LEU A 89 2.97 2.06 4.65
N LEU A 90 3.16 0.88 4.07
CA LEU A 90 3.07 -0.40 4.76
C LEU A 90 3.97 -0.50 6.01
N PRO A 91 5.25 -0.07 5.99
CA PRO A 91 6.08 -0.07 7.20
C PRO A 91 5.46 0.73 8.35
N TYR A 92 4.86 1.88 8.06
CA TYR A 92 4.22 2.72 9.09
C TYR A 92 2.94 2.09 9.64
N LEU A 93 2.14 1.45 8.78
CA LEU A 93 0.89 0.78 9.16
C LEU A 93 1.11 -0.47 10.01
N LEU A 94 2.26 -1.14 9.86
CA LEU A 94 2.60 -2.37 10.58
C LEU A 94 3.35 -2.13 11.90
N THR A 95 4.07 -1.02 12.02
CA THR A 95 4.91 -0.79 13.20
C THR A 95 4.10 -0.30 14.41
N PRO A 96 4.22 -0.96 15.57
CA PRO A 96 3.50 -0.57 16.78
C PRO A 96 3.83 0.83 17.27
N GLU A 97 5.09 1.23 17.21
CA GLU A 97 5.53 2.58 17.56
C GLU A 97 6.79 2.98 16.78
N ILE A 98 6.76 4.18 16.22
CA ILE A 98 7.90 4.86 15.59
C ILE A 98 8.07 6.20 16.31
N VAL A 99 9.29 6.47 16.75
CA VAL A 99 9.71 7.77 17.29
C VAL A 99 10.62 8.41 16.28
N ALA A 100 10.21 9.56 15.76
CA ALA A 100 10.97 10.32 14.78
C ALA A 100 11.16 11.75 15.27
N ALA A 101 12.31 12.35 14.96
CA ALA A 101 12.71 13.67 15.41
C ALA A 101 13.20 14.52 14.24
N ARG A 102 12.68 15.73 14.08
CA ARG A 102 13.05 16.65 13.00
C ARG A 102 13.51 18.00 13.55
N PRO A 103 14.56 18.62 13.00
CA PRO A 103 14.99 19.95 13.41
C PRO A 103 14.03 21.03 12.86
N ASN A 104 13.72 22.06 13.67
CA ASN A 104 12.85 23.18 13.28
C ASN A 104 13.60 24.38 12.68
N GLY A 105 14.90 24.25 12.42
CA GLY A 105 15.76 25.34 11.91
C GLY A 105 16.16 26.39 12.96
N ASP A 106 15.33 26.63 13.97
CA ASP A 106 15.65 27.43 15.14
C ASP A 106 16.31 26.60 16.25
N GLY A 107 16.89 25.43 15.90
CA GLY A 107 17.61 24.47 16.76
C GLY A 107 16.78 23.79 17.83
N SER A 108 15.49 24.13 17.96
CA SER A 108 14.54 23.22 18.58
C SER A 108 14.32 22.01 17.68
N TRP A 109 13.81 20.94 18.28
CA TRP A 109 13.42 19.73 17.59
C TRP A 109 11.94 19.48 17.78
N GLU A 110 11.32 18.83 16.81
CA GLU A 110 9.97 18.29 16.88
C GLU A 110 10.07 16.77 16.93
N LEU A 111 9.53 16.17 17.98
CA LEU A 111 9.36 14.73 18.11
C LEU A 111 7.94 14.35 17.70
N ALA A 112 7.82 13.29 16.91
CA ALA A 112 6.57 12.64 16.57
C ALA A 112 6.62 11.18 17.05
N LEU A 113 5.56 10.77 17.76
CA LEU A 113 5.29 9.36 18.07
C LEU A 113 4.15 8.90 17.18
N VAL A 114 4.42 7.86 16.41
CA VAL A 114 3.49 7.29 15.43
C VAL A 114 3.21 5.86 15.83
N ARG A 115 1.94 5.44 15.81
CA ARG A 115 1.52 4.06 16.11
C ARG A 115 0.60 3.56 15.01
N TYR A 116 0.96 2.48 14.32
CA TYR A 116 0.19 1.91 13.21
C TYR A 116 -0.29 2.95 12.17
N GLY A 117 0.61 3.85 11.78
CA GLY A 117 0.36 4.92 10.81
C GLY A 117 -0.39 6.14 11.35
N ARG A 118 -0.75 6.16 12.63
CA ARG A 118 -1.46 7.28 13.29
C ARG A 118 -0.49 8.15 14.09
N LEU A 119 -0.67 9.47 14.07
CA LEU A 119 0.09 10.35 14.96
C LEU A 119 -0.48 10.25 16.39
N ALA A 120 0.24 9.56 17.27
CA ALA A 120 -0.20 9.32 18.65
C ALA A 120 0.18 10.45 19.61
N ALA A 121 1.34 11.09 19.40
CA ALA A 121 1.75 12.29 20.13
C ALA A 121 2.76 13.10 19.33
N SER A 122 2.88 14.39 19.67
CA SER A 122 3.99 15.23 19.23
C SER A 122 4.47 16.13 20.37
N VAL A 123 5.77 16.43 20.39
CA VAL A 123 6.35 17.33 21.39
C VAL A 123 7.48 18.15 20.81
N ARG A 124 7.56 19.43 21.20
CA ARG A 124 8.66 20.32 20.82
C ARG A 124 9.74 20.32 21.90
N LEU A 125 10.96 19.97 21.52
CA LEU A 125 12.16 20.00 22.33
C LEU A 125 12.87 21.34 22.16
N PRO A 126 13.03 22.15 23.23
CA PRO A 126 13.92 23.30 23.21
C PRO A 126 15.38 22.94 22.87
N ARG A 127 16.15 23.94 22.42
CA ARG A 127 17.59 23.79 22.18
C ARG A 127 18.29 23.27 23.45
N GLY A 128 19.09 22.22 23.30
CA GLY A 128 19.91 21.66 24.38
C GLY A 128 19.16 20.77 25.38
N SER A 129 17.86 20.51 25.17
CA SER A 129 17.09 19.62 26.03
C SER A 129 17.55 18.16 25.91
N ALA A 130 17.57 17.45 27.04
CA ALA A 130 17.70 16.00 27.04
C ALA A 130 16.43 15.36 26.48
N VAL A 131 16.56 14.40 25.55
CA VAL A 131 15.42 13.80 24.84
C VAL A 131 14.60 12.86 25.72
N ALA A 132 15.25 12.11 26.62
CA ALA A 132 14.62 11.01 27.35
C ALA A 132 13.40 11.42 28.20
N PRO A 133 13.43 12.52 29.01
CA PRO A 133 12.27 12.92 29.80
C PRO A 133 11.07 13.31 28.94
N TYR A 134 11.29 14.10 27.88
CA TYR A 134 10.23 14.51 26.97
C TYR A 134 9.62 13.33 26.21
N LEU A 135 10.44 12.35 25.83
CA LEU A 135 9.95 11.14 25.18
C LEU A 135 9.10 10.29 26.15
N GLN A 136 9.48 10.21 27.42
CA GLN A 136 8.71 9.51 28.44
C GLN A 136 7.34 10.17 28.64
N ASP A 137 7.32 11.49 28.88
CA ASP A 137 6.07 12.26 29.03
C ASP A 137 5.18 12.13 27.78
N ALA A 138 5.79 12.20 26.58
CA ALA A 138 5.07 12.04 25.32
C ALA A 138 4.46 10.63 25.17
N ARG A 139 5.13 9.57 25.65
CA ARG A 139 4.58 8.20 25.64
C ARG A 139 3.42 8.02 26.60
N GLU A 140 3.48 8.65 27.77
CA GLU A 140 2.42 8.59 28.78
C GLU A 140 1.16 9.34 28.33
N LEU A 141 1.32 10.42 27.58
CA LEU A 141 0.22 11.22 27.03
C LEU A 141 -0.23 10.77 25.62
N ALA A 142 0.51 9.86 24.98
CA ALA A 142 0.21 9.41 23.64
C ALA A 142 -1.12 8.67 23.56
N GLU A 143 -1.82 8.84 22.45
CA GLU A 143 -3.01 8.07 22.14
C GLU A 143 -2.69 6.56 22.18
N ASP A 144 -3.54 5.80 22.89
CA ASP A 144 -3.49 4.34 22.87
C ASP A 144 -4.11 3.84 21.56
N VAL A 145 -3.28 3.24 20.70
CA VAL A 145 -3.70 2.76 19.38
C VAL A 145 -3.57 1.24 19.35
N PRO A 146 -4.69 0.49 19.42
CA PRO A 146 -4.63 -0.96 19.44
C PRO A 146 -4.21 -1.53 18.07
N VAL A 147 -3.69 -2.75 18.09
CA VAL A 147 -3.27 -3.47 16.86
C VAL A 147 -4.41 -3.46 15.84
N PRO A 148 -4.17 -3.06 14.57
CA PRO A 148 -5.17 -3.13 13.51
C PRO A 148 -5.40 -4.59 13.08
N ALA A 149 -6.64 -4.94 12.76
CA ALA A 149 -6.98 -6.20 12.10
C ALA A 149 -6.81 -6.12 10.56
N HIS A 150 -6.86 -4.92 10.00
CA HIS A 150 -6.65 -4.67 8.57
C HIS A 150 -5.98 -3.31 8.33
N TYR A 151 -5.38 -3.14 7.15
CA TYR A 151 -4.71 -1.89 6.79
C TYR A 151 -5.69 -0.71 6.80
N ALA A 152 -5.17 0.45 7.21
CA ALA A 152 -5.91 1.69 7.34
C ALA A 152 -7.12 1.66 8.31
N GLU A 153 -7.17 0.71 9.24
CA GLU A 153 -8.20 0.68 10.30
C GLU A 153 -7.99 1.80 11.34
N ARG A 154 -6.72 2.09 11.69
CA ARG A 154 -6.35 3.03 12.76
C ARG A 154 -6.01 4.43 12.27
N ALA A 155 -5.53 4.53 11.03
CA ALA A 155 -5.19 5.77 10.37
C ALA A 155 -5.64 5.70 8.92
N SER A 156 -6.04 6.85 8.35
CA SER A 156 -6.30 6.89 6.92
C SER A 156 -4.98 6.80 6.14
N ALA A 157 -5.08 6.44 4.86
CA ALA A 157 -3.91 6.41 3.98
C ALA A 157 -3.27 7.81 3.86
N GLU A 158 -4.09 8.87 3.87
CA GLU A 158 -3.65 10.27 3.78
C GLU A 158 -2.91 10.72 5.04
N GLU A 159 -3.41 10.39 6.24
CA GLU A 159 -2.69 10.67 7.50
C GLU A 159 -1.33 9.97 7.51
N THR A 160 -1.33 8.67 7.20
CA THR A 160 -0.10 7.88 7.14
C THR A 160 0.87 8.46 6.10
N ALA A 161 0.37 8.94 4.97
CA ALA A 161 1.18 9.57 3.94
C ALA A 161 1.80 10.90 4.37
N LEU A 162 1.09 11.72 5.15
CA LEU A 162 1.64 12.95 5.72
C LEU A 162 2.77 12.63 6.71
N ILE A 163 2.55 11.63 7.56
CA ILE A 163 3.56 11.16 8.52
C ILE A 163 4.78 10.60 7.81
N ALA A 164 4.59 9.73 6.82
CA ALA A 164 5.68 9.18 6.03
C ALA A 164 6.48 10.30 5.35
N SER A 165 5.78 11.26 4.74
CA SER A 165 6.42 12.42 4.10
C SER A 165 7.17 13.30 5.09
N TRP A 166 6.72 13.44 6.34
CA TRP A 166 7.43 14.17 7.40
C TRP A 166 8.67 13.39 7.87
N CYS A 167 8.55 12.07 8.03
CA CYS A 167 9.64 11.17 8.44
C CYS A 167 10.75 11.07 7.38
N GLU A 168 10.40 11.15 6.10
CA GLU A 168 11.32 11.05 4.96
C GLU A 168 12.03 12.37 4.62
N GLN A 169 11.69 13.48 5.28
CA GLN A 169 12.38 14.76 5.06
C GLN A 169 13.85 14.72 5.47
N ASP A 170 14.67 15.45 4.72
CA ASP A 170 16.09 15.62 5.03
C ASP A 170 16.28 16.20 6.44
N GLY A 171 17.13 15.52 7.22
CA GLY A 171 17.43 15.89 8.60
C GLY A 171 16.50 15.28 9.65
N THR A 172 15.39 14.63 9.25
CA THR A 172 14.61 13.81 10.17
C THR A 172 15.41 12.57 10.59
N ARG A 173 15.31 12.22 11.87
CA ARG A 173 16.00 11.09 12.49
C ARG A 173 14.98 10.12 13.07
N LEU A 174 15.03 8.86 12.67
CA LEU A 174 14.26 7.79 13.29
C LEU A 174 15.05 7.31 14.52
N GLY A 175 14.51 7.58 15.72
CA GLY A 175 15.19 7.32 16.99
C GLY A 175 14.86 5.97 17.59
N HIS A 176 13.58 5.59 17.58
CA HIS A 176 13.10 4.29 18.05
C HIS A 176 12.08 3.74 17.07
N ILE A 177 12.19 2.45 16.77
CA ILE A 177 11.24 1.72 15.94
C ILE A 177 10.98 0.41 16.69
N SER A 178 9.73 0.20 17.11
CA SER A 178 9.35 -1.05 17.76
C SER A 178 9.45 -2.21 16.78
N GLU A 179 9.85 -3.37 17.29
CA GLU A 179 9.79 -4.61 16.53
C GLU A 179 8.36 -4.85 16.04
N SER A 180 8.23 -5.32 14.80
CA SER A 180 6.96 -5.66 14.20
C SER A 180 7.10 -6.94 13.39
N LEU A 181 5.97 -7.46 12.87
CA LEU A 181 5.97 -8.65 12.00
C LEU A 181 6.81 -8.47 10.73
N ALA A 182 7.04 -7.23 10.31
CA ALA A 182 7.91 -6.88 9.19
C ALA A 182 8.94 -5.84 9.60
N PRO A 183 10.16 -5.86 9.04
CA PRO A 183 11.12 -4.79 9.28
C PRO A 183 10.57 -3.47 8.74
N PHE A 184 10.96 -2.37 9.37
CA PHE A 184 10.71 -1.04 8.83
C PHE A 184 11.63 -0.80 7.62
N ALA A 185 11.25 -1.33 6.47
CA ALA A 185 12.01 -1.34 5.24
C ALA A 185 11.08 -1.60 4.04
N SER A 186 11.55 -1.27 2.83
CA SER A 186 10.89 -1.63 1.59
C SER A 186 11.51 -2.92 1.01
N PRO A 187 10.71 -3.97 0.74
CA PRO A 187 11.22 -5.17 0.09
C PRO A 187 11.81 -4.88 -1.30
N ILE A 188 12.81 -5.67 -1.72
CA ILE A 188 13.43 -5.54 -3.05
C ILE A 188 12.41 -5.76 -4.19
N GLY A 189 11.40 -6.61 -3.94
CA GLY A 189 10.30 -6.87 -4.87
C GLY A 189 9.15 -5.85 -4.79
N SER A 190 9.24 -4.83 -3.94
CA SER A 190 8.18 -3.83 -3.81
C SER A 190 8.05 -2.96 -5.06
N ALA A 191 6.90 -2.31 -5.20
CA ALA A 191 6.60 -1.36 -6.25
C ALA A 191 7.52 -0.12 -6.26
N LEU A 192 8.25 0.10 -5.16
CA LEU A 192 9.26 1.14 -5.00
C LEU A 192 10.61 0.77 -5.62
N SER A 193 10.82 -0.50 -5.95
CA SER A 193 12.05 -0.96 -6.58
C SER A 193 12.17 -0.42 -8.01
N PRO A 194 13.37 0.03 -8.43
CA PRO A 194 13.63 0.36 -9.83
C PRO A 194 13.32 -0.80 -10.77
N ALA A 195 13.52 -2.04 -10.31
CA ALA A 195 13.21 -3.25 -11.07
C ALA A 195 11.71 -3.39 -11.35
N PHE A 196 10.82 -2.93 -10.46
CA PHE A 196 9.38 -2.92 -10.70
C PHE A 196 8.99 -1.89 -11.77
N GLU A 197 9.69 -0.76 -11.82
CA GLU A 197 9.52 0.24 -12.88
C GLU A 197 9.96 -0.31 -14.23
N LEU A 198 11.11 -0.96 -14.28
CA LEU A 198 11.65 -1.55 -15.52
C LEU A 198 10.85 -2.77 -15.99
N ALA A 199 10.40 -3.63 -15.07
CA ALA A 199 9.49 -4.73 -15.38
C ALA A 199 8.14 -4.24 -15.90
N SER A 200 7.79 -2.98 -15.66
CA SER A 200 6.60 -2.36 -16.25
C SER A 200 6.75 -1.81 -17.64
N LEU A 201 8.00 -1.66 -18.08
CA LEU A 201 8.34 -1.10 -19.37
C LEU A 201 8.78 -2.18 -20.36
N TYR A 202 9.24 -3.35 -19.89
CA TYR A 202 9.74 -4.45 -20.73
C TYR A 202 9.46 -5.83 -20.12
N ASP A 203 9.26 -6.84 -20.97
CA ASP A 203 9.25 -8.26 -20.58
C ASP A 203 10.65 -8.64 -20.07
N VAL A 204 10.78 -8.87 -18.76
CA VAL A 204 12.06 -9.13 -18.09
C VAL A 204 12.54 -10.57 -18.31
N GLU A 205 11.76 -11.42 -18.98
CA GLU A 205 12.15 -12.82 -19.24
C GLU A 205 13.35 -12.94 -20.19
N GLU A 206 13.71 -11.90 -20.94
CA GLU A 206 14.80 -11.97 -21.93
C GLU A 206 16.22 -11.75 -21.33
N TYR A 207 16.35 -11.33 -20.06
CA TYR A 207 17.67 -11.01 -19.46
C TYR A 207 18.17 -11.96 -18.36
N ALA A 208 17.38 -12.95 -17.93
CA ALA A 208 17.85 -13.94 -16.95
C ALA A 208 18.74 -15.06 -17.56
N SER A 209 19.06 -14.98 -18.86
CA SER A 209 19.90 -15.96 -19.58
C SER A 209 21.12 -15.34 -20.29
N ALA A 210 21.58 -14.15 -19.88
CA ALA A 210 22.81 -13.52 -20.38
C ALA A 210 23.87 -13.38 -19.29
#